data_AF-A0A2V8Z345-F1
#
_entry.id   AF-A0A2V8Z345-F1
#
_cell.length_a   1.000
_cell.length_b   1.000
_cell.length_c   1.000
_cell.angle_alpha   90.00
_cell.angle_beta   90.00
_cell.angle_gamma   90.00
#
_symmetry.space_group_name_H-M   'P 1'
#
loop_
_entity.id
_entity.type
_entity.pdbx_description
1 polymer ?
#
loop_
_entity_poly.entity_id
_entity_poly.type
_entity_poly.pdbx_seq_one_letter_code
_entity_poly.pdbx_strand_id
1 'polypeptide(L)'
;MEPLSRRQERARSGRGLLRFTPGKADHAYDHGACVSGIASSRGRVSTRGRLGGGLMGQRLIARRQSLKYLGMLAGSVAGREFLAAWLPKSEKAEPIRPTESSYTPLFFEPEEFSAVEALTELIIPTDQSPGAKQAQVARYIDFLVSAASEYNPALQHEWTDGLQLLDRLSREKYQRSFHEISAREKQMLLEEMSLPEQDSGRTHPGYKFYRLLKEMTVEGFYTSQVGLIQVLEYKGLSALSEFPGCTHPEHQS
;
A
#
# COMPACT_ATOMS: atom_id res chain seq x y z
N MET A 1 -12.77 -2.80 55.52
CA MET A 1 -13.02 -2.91 54.07
C MET A 1 -12.13 -4.05 53.58
N GLU A 2 -12.74 -5.22 53.41
CA GLU A 2 -12.10 -6.51 53.10
C GLU A 2 -11.61 -6.60 51.64
N PRO A 3 -10.55 -7.38 51.36
CA PRO A 3 -10.14 -7.73 50.01
C PRO A 3 -10.81 -9.03 49.54
N LEU A 4 -11.48 -9.01 48.38
CA LEU A 4 -12.03 -10.23 47.77
C LEU A 4 -10.99 -10.95 46.89
N SER A 5 -10.84 -12.23 47.20
CA SER A 5 -9.81 -13.18 46.77
C SER A 5 -9.91 -13.60 45.30
N ARG A 6 -8.77 -13.61 44.60
CA ARG A 6 -8.61 -14.26 43.29
C ARG A 6 -8.47 -15.78 43.50
N ARG A 7 -9.45 -16.54 43.02
CA ARG A 7 -9.52 -18.01 43.12
C ARG A 7 -8.41 -18.65 42.27
N GLN A 8 -7.44 -19.31 42.89
CA GLN A 8 -6.50 -20.21 42.21
C GLN A 8 -7.16 -21.58 42.00
N GLU A 9 -7.28 -22.03 40.74
CA GLU A 9 -7.59 -23.41 40.42
C GLU A 9 -6.33 -24.28 40.42
N ARG A 10 -6.38 -25.37 41.19
CA ARG A 10 -5.31 -26.38 41.30
C ARG A 10 -5.20 -27.17 40.00
N ALA A 11 -4.03 -27.12 39.36
CA ALA A 11 -3.65 -28.04 38.29
C ALA A 11 -3.49 -29.47 38.84
N ARG A 12 -4.37 -30.38 38.43
CA ARG A 12 -4.18 -31.83 38.61
C ARG A 12 -3.26 -32.36 37.51
N SER A 13 -2.22 -33.04 37.95
CA SER A 13 -1.30 -33.88 37.17
C SER A 13 -2.04 -34.87 36.26
N GLY A 14 -1.71 -34.85 34.97
CA GLY A 14 -2.11 -35.86 34.00
C GLY A 14 -1.18 -35.85 32.79
N ARG A 15 -0.28 -36.84 32.71
CA ARG A 15 0.56 -37.11 31.54
C ARG A 15 -0.35 -37.42 30.34
N GLY A 16 -0.32 -36.56 29.33
CA GLY A 16 -0.98 -36.77 28.03
C GLY A 16 -0.10 -36.21 26.93
N LEU A 17 0.54 -37.11 26.18
CA LEU A 17 1.38 -36.79 25.03
C LEU A 17 0.46 -36.34 23.87
N LEU A 18 0.24 -35.03 23.70
CA LEU A 18 -0.51 -34.51 22.56
C LEU A 18 0.45 -34.22 21.41
N ARG A 19 0.38 -35.07 20.38
CA ARG A 19 0.95 -34.81 19.06
C ARG A 19 0.29 -33.57 18.47
N PHE A 20 1.09 -32.54 18.19
CA PHE A 20 0.68 -31.41 17.37
C PHE A 20 0.59 -31.86 15.91
N THR A 21 -0.62 -31.91 15.36
CA THR A 21 -0.84 -31.87 13.92
C THR A 21 -1.08 -30.41 13.53
N PRO A 22 -0.31 -29.82 12.60
CA PRO A 22 -0.59 -28.47 12.14
C PRO A 22 -1.92 -28.43 11.39
N GLY A 23 -2.86 -27.66 11.93
CA GLY A 23 -4.12 -27.33 11.29
C GLY A 23 -3.88 -26.50 10.03
N LYS A 24 -4.54 -26.92 8.96
CA LYS A 24 -4.57 -26.29 7.65
C LYS A 24 -5.26 -24.92 7.78
N ALA A 25 -4.53 -23.84 7.53
CA ALA A 25 -5.10 -22.51 7.41
C ALA A 25 -5.57 -22.33 5.96
N ASP A 26 -6.87 -22.34 5.74
CA ASP A 26 -7.50 -22.02 4.47
C ASP A 26 -7.65 -20.49 4.37
N HIS A 27 -6.66 -19.82 3.76
CA HIS A 27 -6.82 -18.48 3.21
C HIS A 27 -6.13 -18.44 1.84
N ALA A 28 -6.90 -18.79 0.82
CA ALA A 28 -6.54 -18.60 -0.57
C ALA A 28 -6.77 -17.13 -0.96
N TYR A 29 -5.67 -16.39 -1.13
CA TYR A 29 -5.63 -15.25 -2.04
C TYR A 29 -5.57 -15.82 -3.46
N ASP A 30 -6.67 -15.71 -4.19
CA ASP A 30 -6.78 -16.17 -5.58
C ASP A 30 -6.38 -15.03 -6.52
N HIS A 31 -5.14 -15.03 -6.99
CA HIS A 31 -4.78 -14.34 -8.21
C HIS A 31 -4.98 -15.30 -9.38
N GLY A 32 -5.98 -14.99 -10.20
CA GLY A 32 -6.35 -15.76 -11.37
C GLY A 32 -5.16 -16.06 -12.28
N ALA A 33 -4.83 -17.34 -12.40
CA ALA A 33 -3.98 -17.87 -13.44
C ALA A 33 -4.84 -18.72 -14.38
N CYS A 34 -5.16 -18.17 -15.56
CA CYS A 34 -5.67 -18.95 -16.67
C CYS A 34 -4.57 -19.89 -17.17
N VAL A 35 -4.70 -21.19 -16.92
CA VAL A 35 -3.91 -22.23 -17.60
C VAL A 35 -4.88 -23.14 -18.34
N SER A 36 -4.86 -23.03 -19.67
CA SER A 36 -5.54 -23.93 -20.59
C SER A 36 -4.90 -25.32 -20.52
N GLY A 37 -5.70 -26.30 -20.13
CA GLY A 37 -5.32 -27.71 -20.14
C GLY A 37 -5.38 -28.27 -21.57
N ILE A 38 -4.30 -28.94 -21.97
CA ILE A 38 -4.37 -29.96 -23.02
C ILE A 38 -3.86 -31.26 -22.40
N ALA A 39 -4.80 -32.19 -22.20
CA ALA A 39 -4.51 -33.58 -21.90
C ALA A 39 -3.90 -34.25 -23.14
N SER A 40 -2.83 -35.02 -22.97
CA SER A 40 -2.43 -36.02 -23.96
C SER A 40 -1.86 -37.26 -23.29
N SER A 41 -2.19 -38.37 -23.92
CA SER A 41 -2.27 -39.73 -23.43
C SER A 41 -0.92 -40.41 -23.19
N ARG A 42 -0.93 -41.35 -22.24
CA ARG A 42 0.15 -42.32 -22.01
C ARG A 42 0.27 -43.25 -23.23
N GLY A 43 1.29 -43.03 -24.06
CA GLY A 43 1.74 -43.97 -25.09
C GLY A 43 3.16 -44.45 -24.79
N ARG A 44 3.30 -45.71 -24.38
CA ARG A 44 4.59 -46.40 -24.23
C ARG A 44 5.05 -46.82 -25.63
N VAL A 45 6.10 -46.19 -26.16
CA VAL A 45 6.80 -46.67 -27.36
C VAL A 45 8.22 -47.06 -26.99
N SER A 46 8.50 -48.34 -27.20
CA SER A 46 9.82 -48.95 -27.15
C SER A 46 10.49 -48.76 -28.50
N THR A 47 11.64 -48.10 -28.53
CA THR A 47 12.60 -48.23 -29.64
C THR A 47 14.02 -48.33 -29.10
N ARG A 48 14.56 -49.54 -29.26
CA ARG A 48 15.99 -49.84 -29.13
C ARG A 48 16.65 -49.37 -30.43
N GLY A 49 17.48 -48.34 -30.37
CA GLY A 49 18.18 -47.79 -31.54
C GLY A 49 19.47 -47.10 -31.11
N ARG A 50 20.58 -47.59 -31.64
CA ARG A 50 21.97 -47.35 -31.26
C ARG A 50 22.57 -46.16 -32.05
N LEU A 51 23.27 -45.27 -31.34
CA LEU A 51 24.38 -44.37 -31.74
C LEU A 51 24.21 -43.42 -32.95
N GLY A 52 24.37 -42.13 -32.70
CA GLY A 52 24.63 -41.08 -33.70
C GLY A 52 24.60 -39.70 -33.05
N GLY A 53 25.73 -38.99 -33.04
CA GLY A 53 25.96 -37.80 -32.21
C GLY A 53 25.36 -36.49 -32.74
N GLY A 54 25.41 -35.47 -31.88
CA GLY A 54 25.40 -34.06 -32.30
C GLY A 54 24.13 -33.25 -32.06
N LEU A 55 23.56 -33.26 -30.84
CA LEU A 55 22.61 -32.20 -30.43
C LEU A 55 23.39 -31.02 -29.86
N MET A 56 23.46 -29.95 -30.65
CA MET A 56 23.90 -28.62 -30.24
C MET A 56 22.87 -28.07 -29.24
N GLY A 57 22.99 -28.49 -27.99
CA GLY A 57 22.18 -28.02 -26.89
C GLY A 57 22.47 -26.55 -26.64
N GLN A 58 21.47 -25.69 -26.86
CA GLN A 58 21.53 -24.30 -26.45
C GLN A 58 21.73 -24.28 -24.91
N ARG A 59 22.97 -24.05 -24.47
CA ARG A 59 23.27 -23.79 -23.06
C ARG A 59 22.70 -22.42 -22.74
N LEU A 60 21.49 -22.40 -22.20
CA LEU A 60 20.95 -21.22 -21.54
C LEU A 60 21.96 -20.80 -20.46
N ILE A 61 22.58 -19.63 -20.65
CA ILE A 61 23.58 -19.11 -19.73
C ILE A 61 22.88 -18.88 -18.39
N ALA A 62 23.35 -19.56 -17.34
CA ALA A 62 22.77 -19.40 -16.01
C ALA A 62 22.93 -17.94 -15.53
N ARG A 63 21.93 -17.40 -14.82
CA ARG A 63 21.94 -16.01 -14.29
C ARG A 63 23.23 -15.63 -13.57
N ARG A 64 23.84 -16.56 -12.84
CA ARG A 64 25.13 -16.35 -12.16
C ARG A 64 26.30 -16.19 -13.13
N GLN A 65 26.29 -16.91 -14.24
CA GLN A 65 27.32 -16.82 -15.27
C GLN A 65 27.17 -15.54 -16.08
N SER A 66 25.95 -15.13 -16.43
CA SER A 66 25.73 -13.84 -17.11
C SER A 66 26.18 -12.66 -16.25
N LEU A 67 25.90 -12.67 -14.94
CA LEU A 67 26.39 -11.64 -14.02
C LEU A 67 27.92 -11.61 -13.91
N LYS A 68 28.58 -12.78 -13.93
CA LYS A 68 30.05 -12.85 -13.95
C LYS A 68 30.64 -12.23 -15.21
N TYR A 69 30.07 -12.55 -16.38
CA TYR A 69 30.53 -11.98 -17.64
C TYR A 69 30.28 -10.48 -17.75
N LEU A 70 29.12 -10.01 -17.28
CA LEU A 70 28.81 -8.58 -17.23
C LEU A 70 29.79 -7.84 -16.31
N GLY A 71 30.10 -8.38 -15.14
CA GLY A 71 31.10 -7.81 -14.23
C GLY A 71 32.49 -7.76 -14.84
N MET A 72 32.87 -8.79 -15.61
CA MET A 72 34.16 -8.86 -16.29
C MET A 72 34.25 -7.84 -17.45
N LEU A 73 33.16 -7.66 -18.20
CA LEU A 73 33.04 -6.62 -19.23
C LEU A 73 33.16 -5.23 -18.60
N ALA A 74 32.37 -4.94 -17.56
CA ALA A 74 32.34 -3.66 -16.87
C ALA A 74 33.66 -3.33 -16.14
N GLY A 75 34.48 -4.33 -15.80
CA GLY A 75 35.80 -4.13 -15.18
C GLY A 75 36.92 -3.77 -16.18
N SER A 76 36.71 -3.99 -17.47
CA SER A 76 37.68 -3.67 -18.51
C SER A 76 37.58 -2.22 -18.97
N VAL A 77 38.70 -1.60 -19.39
CA VAL A 77 38.71 -0.22 -19.89
C VAL A 77 37.78 -0.08 -21.09
N ALA A 78 37.86 -0.98 -22.07
CA ALA A 78 36.99 -0.95 -23.24
C ALA A 78 35.50 -1.16 -22.90
N GLY A 79 35.19 -2.03 -21.93
CA GLY A 79 33.82 -2.27 -21.51
C GLY A 79 33.22 -1.11 -20.70
N ARG A 80 34.05 -0.35 -19.96
CA ARG A 80 33.60 0.89 -19.30
C ARG A 80 33.23 1.97 -20.30
N GLU A 81 34.02 2.15 -21.37
CA GLU A 81 33.70 3.10 -22.44
C GLU A 81 32.43 2.71 -23.19
N PHE A 82 32.28 1.42 -23.54
CA PHE A 82 31.07 0.90 -24.15
C PHE A 82 29.84 1.10 -23.26
N LEU A 83 29.94 0.78 -21.96
CA LEU A 83 28.85 1.00 -21.01
C LEU A 83 28.57 2.48 -20.77
N ALA A 84 29.57 3.35 -20.77
CA ALA A 84 29.36 4.80 -20.63
C ALA A 84 28.64 5.41 -21.84
N ALA A 85 28.84 4.85 -23.04
CA ALA A 85 28.11 5.25 -24.25
C ALA A 85 26.68 4.69 -24.29
N TRP A 86 26.43 3.53 -23.66
CA TRP A 86 25.12 2.85 -23.69
C TRP A 86 24.24 3.19 -22.48
N LEU A 87 24.83 3.45 -21.32
CA LEU A 87 24.11 3.90 -20.14
C LEU A 87 23.67 5.35 -20.36
N PRO A 88 22.40 5.68 -20.11
CA PRO A 88 22.00 7.08 -20.04
C PRO A 88 22.91 7.75 -19.00
N LYS A 89 23.45 8.92 -19.35
CA LYS A 89 24.17 9.75 -18.39
C LYS A 89 23.25 9.90 -17.19
N SER A 90 23.66 9.37 -16.03
CA SER A 90 23.00 9.69 -14.78
C SER A 90 23.35 11.15 -14.49
N GLU A 91 22.56 12.06 -15.06
CA GLU A 91 22.46 13.39 -14.52
C GLU A 91 22.06 13.19 -13.07
N LYS A 92 22.87 13.73 -12.14
CA LYS A 92 22.46 13.83 -10.75
C LYS A 92 21.05 14.40 -10.78
N ALA A 93 20.07 13.65 -10.28
CA ALA A 93 18.71 14.15 -10.18
C ALA A 93 18.80 15.49 -9.45
N GLU A 94 18.60 16.59 -10.18
CA GLU A 94 18.47 17.87 -9.52
C GLU A 94 17.31 17.72 -8.54
N PRO A 95 17.44 18.26 -7.31
CA PRO A 95 16.32 18.24 -6.39
C PRO A 95 15.15 18.89 -7.13
N ILE A 96 14.09 18.12 -7.34
CA ILE A 96 12.84 18.61 -7.92
C ILE A 96 12.42 19.76 -7.03
N ARG A 97 12.71 20.99 -7.46
CA ARG A 97 12.20 22.17 -6.80
C ARG A 97 10.70 22.11 -7.03
N PRO A 98 9.86 22.07 -5.98
CA PRO A 98 8.44 22.15 -6.18
C PRO A 98 8.17 23.51 -6.84
N THR A 99 8.02 23.50 -8.16
CA THR A 99 7.40 24.62 -8.85
C THR A 99 5.97 24.63 -8.34
N GLU A 100 5.62 25.68 -7.62
CA GLU A 100 4.26 26.08 -7.25
C GLU A 100 3.46 26.35 -8.54
N SER A 101 3.31 25.35 -9.40
CA SER A 101 2.33 25.36 -10.47
C SER A 101 1.00 24.99 -9.84
N SER A 102 -0.03 25.80 -10.09
CA SER A 102 -1.40 25.44 -9.79
C SER A 102 -1.68 24.05 -10.39
N TYR A 103 -1.99 23.08 -9.54
CA TYR A 103 -2.32 21.73 -9.97
C TYR A 103 -3.67 21.75 -10.69
N THR A 104 -3.73 21.13 -11.87
CA THR A 104 -4.98 20.90 -12.58
C THR A 104 -5.44 19.47 -12.30
N PRO A 105 -6.61 19.26 -11.68
CA PRO A 105 -7.16 17.94 -11.46
C PRO A 105 -7.31 17.13 -12.76
N LEU A 106 -7.10 15.82 -12.66
CA LEU A 106 -7.14 14.86 -13.75
C LEU A 106 -8.49 14.14 -13.84
N PHE A 107 -9.09 13.83 -12.70
CA PHE A 107 -10.36 13.11 -12.61
C PHE A 107 -11.47 13.98 -12.01
N PHE A 108 -11.19 14.63 -10.89
CA PHE A 108 -12.21 15.41 -10.17
C PHE A 108 -12.46 16.78 -10.83
N GLU A 109 -13.69 17.27 -10.76
CA GLU A 109 -13.98 18.66 -11.05
C GLU A 109 -13.36 19.59 -9.98
N PRO A 110 -13.13 20.89 -10.26
CA PRO A 110 -12.45 21.78 -9.31
C PRO A 110 -13.09 21.84 -7.92
N GLU A 111 -14.43 21.85 -7.82
CA GLU A 111 -15.11 21.85 -6.53
C GLU A 111 -14.99 20.50 -5.80
N GLU A 112 -15.02 19.40 -6.53
CA GLU A 112 -14.83 18.04 -5.99
C GLU A 112 -13.40 17.87 -5.46
N PHE A 113 -12.40 18.32 -6.22
CA PHE A 113 -11.01 18.29 -5.81
C PHE A 113 -10.79 19.09 -4.52
N SER A 114 -11.40 20.28 -4.41
CA SER A 114 -11.35 21.09 -3.19
C SER A 114 -12.03 20.39 -2.00
N ALA A 115 -13.10 19.64 -2.25
CA ALA A 115 -13.73 18.80 -1.22
C ALA A 115 -12.78 17.68 -0.77
N VAL A 116 -12.09 17.00 -1.70
CA VAL A 116 -11.09 15.96 -1.39
C VAL A 116 -9.91 16.54 -0.60
N GLU A 117 -9.42 17.73 -0.96
CA GLU A 117 -8.40 18.44 -0.17
C GLU A 117 -8.86 18.68 1.27
N ALA A 118 -10.07 19.24 1.45
CA ALA A 118 -10.61 19.49 2.78
C ALA A 118 -10.82 18.19 3.58
N LEU A 119 -11.28 17.13 2.95
CA LEU A 119 -11.52 15.83 3.58
C LEU A 119 -10.22 15.16 4.03
N THR A 120 -9.20 15.13 3.16
CA THR A 120 -7.89 14.54 3.49
C THR A 120 -7.20 15.32 4.60
N GLU A 121 -7.31 16.65 4.61
CA GLU A 121 -6.82 17.52 5.69
C GLU A 121 -7.57 17.30 7.02
N LEU A 122 -8.84 16.87 7.00
CA LEU A 122 -9.55 16.46 8.21
C LEU A 122 -9.10 15.10 8.76
N ILE A 123 -8.67 14.17 7.90
CA ILE A 123 -8.19 12.83 8.31
C ILE A 123 -6.77 12.89 8.87
N ILE A 124 -5.85 13.62 8.21
CA ILE A 124 -4.48 13.86 8.70
C ILE A 124 -4.21 15.38 8.68
N PRO A 125 -4.58 16.10 9.75
CA PRO A 125 -4.40 17.54 9.84
C PRO A 125 -2.93 17.92 9.97
N THR A 126 -2.62 19.17 9.62
CA THR A 126 -1.33 19.78 9.98
C THR A 126 -1.38 20.22 11.43
N ASP A 127 -0.44 19.76 12.25
CA ASP A 127 -0.31 20.15 13.65
C ASP A 127 1.14 20.59 13.97
N GLN A 128 1.83 19.88 14.87
CA GLN A 128 3.27 20.02 15.08
C GLN A 128 4.07 19.39 13.93
N SER A 129 3.43 18.53 13.15
CA SER A 129 3.99 17.84 11.98
C SER A 129 3.24 18.21 10.69
N PRO A 130 3.87 18.11 9.52
CA PRO A 130 3.19 18.30 8.24
C PRO A 130 2.07 17.25 8.04
N GLY A 131 0.91 17.67 7.54
CA GLY A 131 -0.26 16.81 7.31
C GLY A 131 -0.50 16.46 5.84
N ALA A 132 -1.69 15.93 5.56
CA ALA A 132 -2.10 15.46 4.22
C ALA A 132 -1.94 16.52 3.12
N LYS A 133 -2.14 17.79 3.47
CA LYS A 133 -2.00 18.92 2.54
C LYS A 133 -0.56 19.10 2.06
N GLN A 134 0.42 19.10 2.98
CA GLN A 134 1.83 19.22 2.65
C GLN A 134 2.34 17.99 1.90
N ALA A 135 1.77 16.81 2.20
CA ALA A 135 2.03 15.58 1.48
C ALA A 135 1.30 15.48 0.11
N GLN A 136 0.48 16.48 -0.25
CA GLN A 136 -0.29 16.54 -1.51
C GLN A 136 -1.19 15.32 -1.74
N VAL A 137 -1.77 14.78 -0.67
CA VAL A 137 -2.53 13.52 -0.72
C VAL A 137 -3.73 13.61 -1.67
N ALA A 138 -4.43 14.74 -1.74
CA ALA A 138 -5.53 14.92 -2.70
C ALA A 138 -5.09 14.75 -4.17
N ARG A 139 -3.88 15.21 -4.53
CA ARG A 139 -3.31 15.04 -5.88
C ARG A 139 -3.00 13.58 -6.17
N TYR A 140 -2.47 12.87 -5.17
CA TYR A 140 -2.24 11.43 -5.26
C TYR A 140 -3.54 10.66 -5.48
N ILE A 141 -4.60 10.99 -4.73
CA ILE A 141 -5.91 10.36 -4.88
C ILE A 141 -6.48 10.64 -6.29
N ASP A 142 -6.47 11.89 -6.73
CA ASP A 142 -6.95 12.29 -8.07
C ASP A 142 -6.23 11.54 -9.19
N PHE A 143 -4.90 11.44 -9.11
CA PHE A 143 -4.10 10.64 -10.04
C PHE A 143 -4.48 9.16 -10.02
N LEU A 144 -4.59 8.55 -8.83
CA LEU A 144 -4.95 7.13 -8.72
C LEU A 144 -6.33 6.83 -9.29
N VAL A 145 -7.32 7.66 -8.97
CA VAL A 145 -8.70 7.49 -9.45
C VAL A 145 -8.77 7.70 -10.97
N SER A 146 -8.02 8.65 -11.51
CA SER A 146 -7.87 8.83 -12.97
C SER A 146 -7.29 7.57 -13.63
N ALA A 147 -6.17 7.06 -13.11
CA ALA A 147 -5.49 5.87 -13.63
C ALA A 147 -6.28 4.57 -13.45
N ALA A 148 -7.20 4.52 -12.48
CA ALA A 148 -7.98 3.33 -12.15
C ALA A 148 -8.92 2.86 -13.26
N SER A 149 -9.25 3.72 -14.23
CA SER A 149 -10.08 3.35 -15.40
C SER A 149 -9.61 2.08 -16.11
N GLU A 150 -8.31 1.79 -16.11
CA GLU A 150 -7.73 0.63 -16.80
C GLU A 150 -7.76 -0.67 -15.99
N TYR A 151 -7.69 -0.60 -14.65
CA TYR A 151 -7.47 -1.77 -13.79
C TYR A 151 -8.49 -1.96 -12.66
N ASN A 152 -9.19 -0.90 -12.27
CA ASN A 152 -10.25 -0.91 -11.27
C ASN A 152 -11.30 0.20 -11.55
N PRO A 153 -12.12 0.07 -12.60
CA PRO A 153 -13.10 1.09 -12.97
C PRO A 153 -14.17 1.31 -11.89
N ALA A 154 -14.37 0.34 -10.98
CA ALA A 154 -15.28 0.51 -9.85
C ALA A 154 -14.84 1.65 -8.92
N LEU A 155 -13.53 1.91 -8.80
CA LEU A 155 -13.00 2.97 -7.94
C LEU A 155 -13.51 4.36 -8.36
N GLN A 156 -13.59 4.63 -9.66
CA GLN A 156 -14.12 5.90 -10.17
C GLN A 156 -15.57 6.12 -9.73
N HIS A 157 -16.40 5.07 -9.85
CA HIS A 157 -17.78 5.11 -9.38
C HIS A 157 -17.89 5.27 -7.86
N GLU A 158 -17.08 4.55 -7.08
CA GLU A 158 -17.09 4.67 -5.62
C GLU A 158 -16.75 6.10 -5.15
N TRP A 159 -15.83 6.79 -5.83
CA TRP A 159 -15.50 8.18 -5.53
C TRP A 159 -16.59 9.16 -5.97
N THR A 160 -17.11 9.02 -7.20
CA THR A 160 -18.21 9.88 -7.68
C THR A 160 -19.46 9.72 -6.80
N ASP A 161 -19.88 8.49 -6.51
CA ASP A 161 -21.04 8.20 -5.67
C ASP A 161 -20.82 8.67 -4.23
N GLY A 162 -19.60 8.52 -3.72
CA GLY A 162 -19.20 8.96 -2.39
C GLY A 162 -19.28 10.47 -2.20
N LEU A 163 -18.78 11.26 -3.17
CA LEU A 163 -18.86 12.72 -3.15
C LEU A 163 -20.30 13.22 -3.29
N GLN A 164 -21.11 12.58 -4.14
CA GLN A 164 -22.54 12.89 -4.25
C GLN A 164 -23.30 12.56 -2.96
N LEU A 165 -22.99 11.44 -2.32
CA LEU A 165 -23.56 11.06 -1.04
C LEU A 165 -23.18 12.08 0.05
N LEU A 166 -21.93 12.52 0.08
CA LEU A 166 -21.47 13.54 1.02
C LEU A 166 -22.23 14.86 0.86
N ASP A 167 -22.42 15.34 -0.38
CA ASP A 167 -23.21 16.55 -0.65
C ASP A 167 -24.67 16.38 -0.21
N ARG A 168 -25.27 15.21 -0.48
CA ARG A 168 -26.63 14.88 -0.03
C ARG A 168 -26.76 14.92 1.48
N LEU A 169 -25.86 14.25 2.21
CA LEU A 169 -25.86 14.22 3.68
C LEU A 169 -25.66 15.64 4.27
N SER A 170 -24.80 16.44 3.64
CA SER A 170 -24.64 17.86 4.02
C SER A 170 -25.95 18.64 3.86
N ARG A 171 -26.64 18.48 2.72
CA ARG A 171 -27.92 19.17 2.47
C ARG A 171 -29.02 18.71 3.42
N GLU A 172 -29.12 17.41 3.66
CA GLU A 172 -30.10 16.85 4.61
C GLU A 172 -29.91 17.44 6.01
N LYS A 173 -28.66 17.53 6.47
CA LYS A 173 -28.35 17.96 7.84
C LYS A 173 -28.28 19.47 8.04
N TYR A 174 -27.67 20.19 7.10
CA TYR A 174 -27.34 21.61 7.23
C TYR A 174 -28.06 22.51 6.22
N GLN A 175 -28.90 21.94 5.35
CA GLN A 175 -29.62 22.65 4.28
C GLN A 175 -28.70 23.41 3.31
N ARG A 176 -27.43 22.99 3.24
CA ARG A 176 -26.36 23.58 2.43
C ARG A 176 -25.51 22.48 1.80
N SER A 177 -24.95 22.76 0.64
CA SER A 177 -24.02 21.86 -0.03
C SER A 177 -22.76 21.64 0.82
N PHE A 178 -22.00 20.58 0.53
CA PHE A 178 -20.77 20.28 1.29
C PHE A 178 -19.73 21.40 1.20
N HIS A 179 -19.67 22.13 0.09
CA HIS A 179 -18.70 23.23 -0.06
C HIS A 179 -19.08 24.48 0.74
N GLU A 180 -20.37 24.70 1.01
CA GLU A 180 -20.91 25.87 1.74
C GLU A 180 -20.90 25.71 3.27
N ILE A 181 -20.72 24.50 3.77
CA ILE A 181 -20.67 24.25 5.21
C ILE A 181 -19.29 24.58 5.80
N SER A 182 -19.28 25.01 7.04
CA SER A 182 -18.06 25.39 7.77
C SER A 182 -17.13 24.19 8.01
N ALA A 183 -15.85 24.46 8.26
CA ALA A 183 -14.88 23.40 8.59
C ALA A 183 -15.33 22.53 9.79
N ARG A 184 -15.97 23.15 10.80
CA ARG A 184 -16.51 22.41 11.94
C ARG A 184 -17.67 21.50 11.55
N GLU A 185 -18.56 21.96 10.68
CA GLU A 185 -19.68 21.15 10.17
C GLU A 185 -19.18 19.99 9.30
N LYS A 186 -18.14 20.20 8.49
CA LYS A 186 -17.46 19.14 7.71
C LYS A 186 -16.86 18.09 8.65
N GLN A 187 -16.17 18.51 9.70
CA GLN A 187 -15.60 17.61 10.71
C GLN A 187 -16.70 16.78 11.40
N MET A 188 -17.78 17.42 11.85
CA MET A 188 -18.90 16.73 12.50
C MET A 188 -19.59 15.73 11.56
N LEU A 189 -19.74 16.07 10.29
CA LEU A 189 -20.31 15.16 9.29
C LEU A 189 -19.42 13.92 9.10
N LEU A 190 -18.10 14.14 8.98
CA LEU A 190 -17.12 13.07 8.83
C LEU A 190 -17.03 12.18 10.08
N GLU A 191 -17.13 12.77 11.27
CA GLU A 191 -17.16 12.06 12.56
C GLU A 191 -18.39 11.13 12.64
N GLU A 192 -19.57 11.60 12.25
CA GLU A 192 -20.79 10.77 12.20
C GLU A 192 -20.66 9.61 11.22
N MET A 193 -20.06 9.83 10.06
CA MET A 193 -19.77 8.78 9.08
C MET A 193 -18.81 7.70 9.64
N SER A 194 -17.94 8.08 10.57
CA SER A 194 -16.94 7.20 11.18
C SER A 194 -17.47 6.34 12.35
N LEU A 195 -18.64 6.67 12.91
CA LEU A 195 -19.19 6.00 14.10
C LEU A 195 -19.22 4.46 14.03
N PRO A 196 -19.53 3.82 12.88
CA PRO A 196 -19.51 2.36 12.77
C PRO A 196 -18.11 1.71 12.93
N GLU A 197 -17.00 2.47 12.88
CA GLU A 197 -15.67 1.92 13.22
C GLU A 197 -15.51 1.65 14.71
N GLN A 198 -16.15 2.46 15.56
CA GLN A 198 -16.02 2.38 17.02
C GLN A 198 -17.06 1.45 17.64
N ASP A 199 -18.23 1.35 17.01
CA ASP A 199 -19.37 0.57 17.48
C ASP A 199 -19.99 -0.21 16.33
N SER A 200 -19.76 -1.53 16.30
CA SER A 200 -20.24 -2.43 15.25
C SER A 200 -21.77 -2.57 15.22
N GLY A 201 -22.49 -2.11 16.24
CA GLY A 201 -23.95 -2.04 16.25
C GLY A 201 -24.52 -0.82 15.52
N ARG A 202 -23.69 0.19 15.21
CA ARG A 202 -24.10 1.39 14.48
C ARG A 202 -23.93 1.21 12.98
N THR A 203 -24.83 1.85 12.23
CA THR A 203 -24.73 1.92 10.78
C THR A 203 -24.83 3.38 10.34
N HIS A 204 -24.13 3.72 9.26
CA HIS A 204 -24.22 5.03 8.65
C HIS A 204 -24.08 4.88 7.12
N PRO A 205 -24.94 5.53 6.31
CA PRO A 205 -24.88 5.39 4.86
C PRO A 205 -23.53 5.83 4.27
N GLY A 206 -22.91 6.86 4.84
CA GLY A 206 -21.59 7.36 4.44
C GLY A 206 -20.39 6.53 4.93
N TYR A 207 -20.60 5.46 5.70
CA TYR A 207 -19.50 4.72 6.32
C TYR A 207 -18.54 4.08 5.32
N LYS A 208 -19.09 3.51 4.23
CA LYS A 208 -18.26 2.90 3.17
C LYS A 208 -17.33 3.93 2.52
N PHE A 209 -17.86 5.11 2.19
CA PHE A 209 -17.07 6.18 1.61
C PHE A 209 -16.04 6.74 2.60
N TYR A 210 -16.42 6.92 3.88
CA TYR A 210 -15.46 7.31 4.93
C TYR A 210 -14.26 6.35 4.99
N ARG A 211 -14.52 5.04 4.95
CA ARG A 211 -13.44 4.04 4.95
C ARG A 211 -12.53 4.16 3.74
N LEU A 212 -13.10 4.26 2.53
CA LEU A 212 -12.34 4.44 1.29
C LEU A 212 -11.46 5.69 1.36
N LEU A 213 -12.04 6.83 1.74
CA LEU A 213 -11.35 8.09 1.92
C LEU A 213 -10.19 7.95 2.91
N LYS A 214 -10.46 7.40 4.10
CA LYS A 214 -9.45 7.22 5.15
C LYS A 214 -8.32 6.30 4.69
N GLU A 215 -8.64 5.17 4.08
CA GLU A 215 -7.66 4.20 3.60
C GLU A 215 -6.71 4.83 2.57
N MET A 216 -7.26 5.46 1.53
CA MET A 216 -6.45 6.14 0.52
C MET A 216 -5.68 7.35 1.06
N THR A 217 -6.22 8.05 2.07
CA THR A 217 -5.51 9.16 2.72
C THR A 217 -4.29 8.67 3.49
N VAL A 218 -4.47 7.62 4.29
CA VAL A 218 -3.40 7.02 5.10
C VAL A 218 -2.32 6.42 4.21
N GLU A 219 -2.71 5.71 3.14
CA GLU A 219 -1.78 5.15 2.17
C GLU A 219 -0.99 6.25 1.45
N GLY A 220 -1.67 7.26 0.88
CA GLY A 220 -1.04 8.37 0.19
C GLY A 220 -0.10 9.17 1.09
N PHE A 221 -0.49 9.37 2.35
CA PHE A 221 0.34 10.11 3.29
C PHE A 221 1.61 9.34 3.67
N TYR A 222 1.50 8.09 4.13
CA TYR A 222 2.65 7.33 4.62
C TYR A 222 3.52 6.73 3.52
N THR A 223 3.10 6.77 2.26
CA THR A 223 3.96 6.49 1.09
C THR A 223 4.66 7.74 0.55
N SER A 224 4.20 8.93 0.94
CA SER A 224 4.86 10.20 0.58
C SER A 224 6.18 10.39 1.34
N GLN A 225 7.09 11.20 0.78
CA GLN A 225 8.30 11.61 1.50
C GLN A 225 7.97 12.36 2.80
N VAL A 226 6.90 13.15 2.81
CA VAL A 226 6.47 13.92 3.99
C VAL A 226 6.09 12.97 5.12
N GLY A 227 5.14 12.06 4.88
CA GLY A 227 4.71 11.10 5.90
C GLY A 227 5.80 10.09 6.28
N LEU A 228 6.51 9.52 5.30
CA LEU A 228 7.50 8.46 5.55
C LEU A 228 8.78 8.99 6.22
N ILE A 229 9.34 10.10 5.72
CA ILE A 229 10.65 10.58 6.17
C ILE A 229 10.54 11.64 7.24
N GLN A 230 9.58 12.57 7.13
CA GLN A 230 9.50 13.70 8.07
C GLN A 230 8.66 13.37 9.30
N VAL A 231 7.59 12.58 9.14
CA VAL A 231 6.69 12.23 10.25
C VAL A 231 7.06 10.90 10.91
N LEU A 232 7.26 9.84 10.14
CA LEU A 232 7.70 8.55 10.69
C LEU A 232 9.20 8.47 10.96
N GLU A 233 9.98 9.47 10.54
CA GLU A 233 11.44 9.48 10.63
C GLU A 233 12.08 8.19 10.10
N TYR A 234 11.49 7.61 9.05
CA TYR A 234 11.93 6.31 8.55
C TYR A 234 13.38 6.38 8.06
N LYS A 235 14.27 5.66 8.76
CA LYS A 235 15.73 5.68 8.52
C LYS A 235 16.18 4.70 7.42
N GLY A 236 15.26 3.94 6.81
CA GLY A 236 15.58 3.00 5.73
C GLY A 236 16.54 1.87 6.12
N LEU A 237 17.29 1.37 5.13
CA LEU A 237 18.34 0.37 5.28
C LEU A 237 19.65 0.96 5.87
N SER A 238 19.53 1.88 6.82
CA SER A 238 20.70 2.41 7.52
C SER A 238 21.33 1.28 8.35
N ALA A 239 22.57 0.92 8.02
CA ALA A 239 23.31 -0.09 8.78
C ALA A 239 23.58 0.45 10.19
N LEU A 240 23.00 -0.20 11.19
CA LEU A 240 23.30 0.06 12.59
C LEU A 240 24.41 -0.91 13.02
N SER A 241 25.53 -0.38 13.52
CA SER A 241 26.61 -1.20 14.06
C SER A 241 26.20 -1.90 15.35
N GLU A 242 25.28 -1.30 16.11
CA GLU A 242 24.72 -1.81 17.34
C GLU A 242 23.22 -1.53 17.36
N PHE A 243 22.44 -2.47 17.90
CA PHE A 243 20.99 -2.28 18.04
C PHE A 243 20.73 -1.33 19.23
N PRO A 244 20.16 -0.13 19.01
CA PRO A 244 20.03 0.89 20.05
C PRO A 244 19.04 0.51 21.16
N GLY A 245 18.23 -0.55 20.98
CA GLY A 245 17.19 -0.93 21.91
C GLY A 245 16.00 0.03 21.92
N CYS A 246 14.97 -0.31 22.69
CA CYS A 246 13.88 0.62 22.97
C CYS A 246 14.36 1.61 24.05
N THR A 247 14.51 2.88 23.71
CA THR A 247 14.93 3.93 24.66
C THR A 247 13.77 4.60 25.37
N HIS A 248 12.54 4.14 25.15
CA HIS A 248 11.36 4.75 25.79
C HIS A 248 11.27 4.36 27.28
N PRO A 249 10.84 5.29 28.16
CA PRO A 249 10.80 5.08 29.62
C PRO A 249 10.07 3.78 30.03
N GLU A 250 9.00 3.43 29.33
CA GLU A 250 8.17 2.24 29.55
C GLU A 250 8.89 0.90 29.29
N HIS A 251 10.08 0.91 28.71
CA HIS A 251 10.87 -0.28 28.38
C HIS A 251 12.20 -0.36 29.14
N GLN A 252 12.44 0.56 30.07
CA GLN A 252 13.69 0.63 30.86
C GLN A 252 13.58 -0.02 32.25
N SER A 253 12.50 -0.74 32.54
CA SER A 253 12.25 -1.45 33.81
C SER A 253 12.55 -2.94 33.74
#